data_AF-A0A8S9C090-F1
#
_entry.id   AF-A0A8S9C090-F1
#
_cell.length_a   1.000
_cell.length_b   1.000
_cell.length_c   1.000
_cell.angle_alpha   90.00
_cell.angle_beta   90.00
_cell.angle_gamma   90.00
#
_symmetry.space_group_name_H-M   'P 1'
#
loop_
_entity.id
_entity.type
_entity.pdbx_description
1 polymer ?
#
loop_
_entity_poly.entity_id
_entity_poly.type
_entity_poly.pdbx_seq_one_letter_code
_entity_poly.pdbx_strand_id
1 'polypeptide(L)'
;MHVSFLQCQVMVMVMVVMVGFVEGLVTLETIRDLTGLMDELRVRIEEAGGGSGGLLGLGLGSERVLSSGGGGGGGDGGGREVVLSAGRDGDEGEEVEVVVAAALKVLCSELLAELEKPFIAPPVPIILETDQAQNPEDLRCRVIRRGYHKFLESTVKFLHEIQERQMQWRFDHESAVFDGVGWLQGLWASRRMNIQERSFIEQQMMLYGDTGCFGKSQEVLRSGVEVVEYLNDLLDEFP
;
A
#
# COMPACT_ATOMS: atom_id res chain seq x y z
N MET A 1 50.78 4.78 15.10
CA MET A 1 49.51 5.51 15.37
C MET A 1 48.70 5.82 14.10
N HIS A 2 49.30 6.01 12.91
CA HIS A 2 48.54 6.27 11.67
C HIS A 2 47.70 5.10 11.12
N VAL A 3 48.12 3.85 11.33
CA VAL A 3 47.42 2.67 10.77
C VAL A 3 46.04 2.46 11.42
N SER A 4 45.94 2.71 12.73
CA SER A 4 44.68 2.58 13.48
C SER A 4 43.64 3.63 13.08
N PHE A 5 44.09 4.83 12.70
CA PHE A 5 43.20 5.90 12.23
C PHE A 5 42.63 5.59 10.84
N LEU A 6 43.48 5.08 9.94
CA LEU A 6 43.06 4.70 8.59
C LEU A 6 42.10 3.49 8.62
N GLN A 7 42.35 2.50 9.47
CA GLN A 7 41.41 1.38 9.65
C GLN A 7 40.05 1.83 10.19
N CYS A 8 40.03 2.76 11.15
CA CYS A 8 38.79 3.27 11.72
C CYS A 8 37.97 4.04 10.67
N GLN A 9 38.63 4.87 9.85
CA GLN A 9 37.98 5.66 8.81
C GLN A 9 37.39 4.78 7.69
N VAL A 10 38.11 3.73 7.27
CA VAL A 10 37.62 2.77 6.27
C VAL A 10 36.43 1.96 6.81
N MET A 11 36.48 1.53 8.08
CA MET A 11 35.38 0.77 8.68
C MET A 11 34.10 1.61 8.79
N VAL A 12 34.21 2.89 9.13
CA VAL A 12 33.08 3.84 9.16
C VAL A 12 32.51 4.05 7.77
N MET A 13 33.34 4.27 6.75
CA MET A 13 32.84 4.41 5.37
C MET A 13 32.13 3.16 4.86
N VAL A 14 32.67 1.97 5.13
CA VAL A 14 32.02 0.71 4.75
C VAL A 14 30.68 0.55 5.47
N MET A 15 30.60 0.87 6.76
CA MET A 15 29.33 0.82 7.50
C MET A 15 28.30 1.80 6.95
N VAL A 16 28.68 3.06 6.67
CA VAL A 16 27.76 4.07 6.11
C VAL A 16 27.24 3.66 4.73
N VAL A 17 28.10 3.12 3.87
CA VAL A 17 27.71 2.65 2.52
C VAL A 17 26.79 1.43 2.61
N MET A 18 27.08 0.48 3.50
CA MET A 18 26.24 -0.70 3.67
C MET A 18 24.86 -0.35 4.24
N VAL A 19 24.79 0.55 5.22
CA VAL A 19 23.52 1.00 5.81
C VAL A 19 22.66 1.70 4.76
N GLY A 20 23.19 2.68 4.02
CA GLY A 20 22.43 3.37 2.97
C GLY A 20 22.03 2.48 1.78
N PHE A 21 22.78 1.41 1.51
CA PHE A 21 22.42 0.42 0.49
C PHE A 21 21.30 -0.51 0.97
N VAL A 22 21.38 -1.00 2.22
CA VAL A 22 20.34 -1.84 2.83
C VAL A 22 19.02 -1.07 2.96
N GLU A 23 19.05 0.18 3.38
CA GLU A 23 17.85 1.03 3.48
C GLU A 23 17.22 1.31 2.11
N GLY A 24 18.04 1.56 1.09
CA GLY A 24 17.59 1.71 -0.29
C GLY A 24 16.95 0.43 -0.86
N LEU A 25 17.35 -0.75 -0.38
CA LEU A 25 16.76 -2.03 -0.79
C LEU A 25 15.45 -2.33 -0.07
N VAL A 26 15.39 -2.11 1.25
CA VAL A 26 14.16 -2.32 2.04
C VAL A 26 13.03 -1.40 1.56
N THR A 27 13.36 -0.14 1.27
CA THR A 27 12.42 0.83 0.68
C THR A 27 11.91 0.40 -0.68
N LEU A 28 12.80 -0.09 -1.56
CA LEU A 28 12.42 -0.59 -2.88
C LEU A 28 11.59 -1.87 -2.83
N GLU A 29 11.81 -2.74 -1.85
CA GLU A 29 11.06 -3.99 -1.67
C GLU A 29 9.62 -3.69 -1.22
N THR A 30 9.44 -2.93 -0.13
CA THR A 30 8.12 -2.47 0.34
C THR A 30 7.32 -1.81 -0.78
N ILE A 31 7.96 -0.92 -1.55
CA ILE A 31 7.29 -0.19 -2.62
C ILE A 31 6.94 -1.08 -3.79
N ARG A 32 7.80 -2.06 -4.14
CA ARG A 32 7.47 -3.04 -5.18
C ARG A 32 6.32 -3.95 -4.76
N ASP A 33 6.28 -4.36 -3.49
CA ASP A 33 5.23 -5.22 -2.96
C ASP A 33 3.89 -4.48 -2.95
N LEU A 34 3.85 -3.23 -2.45
CA LEU A 34 2.66 -2.39 -2.52
C LEU A 34 2.23 -2.08 -3.96
N THR A 35 3.18 -1.82 -4.86
CA THR A 35 2.88 -1.61 -6.29
C THR A 35 2.22 -2.86 -6.90
N GLY A 36 2.79 -4.04 -6.63
CA GLY A 36 2.25 -5.31 -7.11
C GLY A 36 0.86 -5.60 -6.54
N LEU A 37 0.67 -5.33 -5.26
CA LEU A 37 -0.63 -5.47 -4.58
C LEU A 37 -1.68 -4.54 -5.20
N MET A 38 -1.35 -3.26 -5.41
CA MET A 38 -2.27 -2.31 -6.05
C MET A 38 -2.66 -2.75 -7.46
N ASP A 39 -1.70 -3.23 -8.26
CA ASP A 39 -1.98 -3.75 -9.60
C ASP A 39 -2.89 -4.99 -9.56
N GLU A 40 -2.67 -5.90 -8.61
CA GLU A 40 -3.51 -7.10 -8.42
C GLU A 40 -4.93 -6.75 -7.98
N LEU A 41 -5.05 -5.89 -6.96
CA LEU A 41 -6.35 -5.44 -6.46
C LEU A 41 -7.13 -4.66 -7.50
N ARG A 42 -6.45 -3.83 -8.31
CA ARG A 42 -7.05 -3.12 -9.44
C ARG A 42 -7.71 -4.10 -10.42
N VAL A 43 -6.99 -5.15 -10.84
CA VAL A 43 -7.52 -6.15 -11.78
C VAL A 43 -8.76 -6.84 -11.21
N ARG A 44 -8.79 -7.13 -9.91
CA ARG A 44 -9.98 -7.73 -9.28
C ARG A 44 -11.20 -6.80 -9.28
N ILE A 45 -11.00 -5.50 -9.05
CA ILE A 45 -12.06 -4.49 -9.16
C ILE A 45 -12.53 -4.36 -10.63
N GLU A 46 -11.59 -4.43 -11.58
CA GLU A 46 -11.87 -4.41 -13.01
C GLU A 46 -12.81 -5.56 -13.40
N GLU A 47 -12.47 -6.79 -12.99
CA GLU A 47 -13.23 -8.01 -13.26
C GLU A 47 -14.62 -8.01 -12.61
N ALA A 48 -14.78 -7.43 -11.42
CA ALA A 48 -16.07 -7.36 -10.74
C ALA A 48 -17.08 -6.41 -11.43
N GLY A 49 -16.58 -5.35 -12.08
CA GLY A 49 -17.44 -4.38 -12.79
C GLY A 49 -17.68 -4.70 -14.28
N GLY A 50 -16.89 -5.62 -14.86
CA GLY A 50 -16.96 -6.01 -16.27
C GLY A 50 -17.58 -7.39 -16.43
N GLY A 51 -18.88 -7.46 -16.71
CA GLY A 51 -19.59 -8.72 -16.97
C GLY A 51 -19.01 -9.53 -18.13
N SER A 52 -18.00 -10.36 -17.85
CA SER A 52 -17.52 -11.46 -18.68
C SER A 52 -16.68 -12.46 -17.87
N GLY A 53 -17.35 -13.21 -16.99
CA GLY A 53 -17.07 -14.63 -16.72
C GLY A 53 -15.71 -14.99 -16.10
N GLY A 54 -15.70 -15.18 -14.78
CA GLY A 54 -14.61 -15.88 -14.11
C GLY A 54 -14.74 -15.87 -12.59
N LEU A 55 -15.73 -16.59 -12.04
CA LEU A 55 -15.82 -16.90 -10.60
C LEU A 55 -14.58 -17.70 -10.16
N LEU A 56 -13.48 -17.02 -9.83
CA LEU A 56 -12.34 -17.62 -9.14
C LEU A 56 -12.54 -17.42 -7.64
N GLY A 57 -12.87 -18.55 -6.99
CA GLY A 57 -13.22 -18.64 -5.59
C GLY A 57 -12.22 -17.96 -4.66
N LEU A 58 -12.80 -17.29 -3.67
CA LEU A 58 -12.13 -16.82 -2.45
C LEU A 58 -11.60 -18.02 -1.66
N GLY A 59 -10.41 -18.50 -2.05
CA GLY A 59 -9.58 -19.40 -1.25
C GLY A 59 -8.85 -18.65 -0.15
N LEU A 60 -9.59 -18.06 0.80
CA LEU A 60 -8.99 -17.61 2.07
C LEU A 60 -8.76 -18.82 2.97
N GLY A 61 -7.65 -19.52 2.71
CA GLY A 61 -7.13 -20.52 3.61
C GLY A 61 -6.53 -19.87 4.86
N SER A 62 -7.19 -20.02 6.00
CA SER A 62 -6.50 -20.08 7.29
C SER A 62 -7.30 -20.94 8.28
N GLU A 63 -7.01 -22.24 8.24
CA GLU A 63 -7.25 -23.13 9.37
C GLU A 63 -6.35 -22.71 10.53
N ARG A 64 -6.94 -22.31 11.66
CA ARG A 64 -6.50 -22.77 12.98
C ARG A 64 -7.70 -23.02 13.89
N VAL A 65 -8.09 -24.29 13.91
CA VAL A 65 -8.40 -25.11 15.09
C VAL A 65 -8.47 -24.35 16.42
N LEU A 66 -9.69 -24.24 16.97
CA LEU A 66 -9.91 -24.52 18.39
C LEU A 66 -11.07 -25.50 18.51
N SER A 67 -10.71 -26.70 18.94
CA SER A 67 -11.58 -27.82 19.25
C SER A 67 -12.05 -27.70 20.70
N SER A 68 -13.37 -27.70 20.91
CA SER A 68 -14.09 -28.06 22.15
C SER A 68 -15.59 -27.93 21.79
N GLY A 69 -16.46 -28.94 21.77
CA GLY A 69 -16.48 -30.25 22.39
C GLY A 69 -17.91 -30.43 22.95
N GLY A 70 -18.71 -31.33 22.37
CA GLY A 70 -19.78 -32.03 23.09
C GLY A 70 -21.23 -31.91 22.60
N GLY A 71 -21.74 -33.02 22.02
CA GLY A 71 -23.13 -33.51 22.09
C GLY A 71 -24.13 -32.87 21.11
N GLY A 72 -25.01 -33.56 20.38
CA GLY A 72 -25.43 -34.96 20.37
C GLY A 72 -26.86 -35.01 19.79
N GLY A 73 -27.14 -35.97 18.91
CA GLY A 73 -28.45 -36.22 18.29
C GLY A 73 -28.63 -35.49 16.96
N GLY A 74 -29.06 -36.09 15.85
CA GLY A 74 -29.76 -37.35 15.65
C GLY A 74 -30.93 -37.06 14.73
N GLY A 75 -30.91 -37.62 13.52
CA GLY A 75 -32.12 -37.81 12.73
C GLY A 75 -32.35 -36.86 11.55
N ASP A 76 -32.34 -37.51 10.39
CA ASP A 76 -33.33 -37.38 9.32
C ASP A 76 -32.99 -36.57 8.07
N GLY A 77 -33.16 -37.27 6.96
CA GLY A 77 -32.84 -36.85 5.61
C GLY A 77 -33.95 -36.00 5.03
N GLY A 78 -33.55 -34.90 4.43
CA GLY A 78 -34.37 -34.10 3.56
C GLY A 78 -33.44 -33.25 2.72
N GLY A 79 -33.13 -33.71 1.51
CA GLY A 79 -32.43 -32.92 0.50
C GLY A 79 -33.23 -31.66 0.23
N ARG A 80 -32.91 -30.61 0.97
CA ARG A 80 -33.41 -29.26 0.74
C ARG A 80 -32.33 -28.58 -0.07
N GLU A 81 -32.44 -28.76 -1.38
CA GLU A 81 -31.86 -27.84 -2.35
C GLU A 81 -32.39 -26.45 -1.99
N VAL A 82 -31.54 -25.66 -1.35
CA VAL A 82 -31.82 -24.23 -1.17
C VAL A 82 -31.54 -23.61 -2.53
N VAL A 83 -32.54 -23.70 -3.41
CA VAL A 83 -32.62 -22.85 -4.61
C VAL A 83 -32.80 -21.43 -4.08
N LEU A 84 -31.68 -20.71 -3.94
CA LEU A 84 -31.71 -19.27 -3.79
C LEU A 84 -32.25 -18.72 -5.11
N SER A 85 -33.53 -18.34 -5.08
CA SER A 85 -34.18 -17.64 -6.18
C SER A 85 -33.34 -16.42 -6.55
N ALA A 86 -32.91 -16.39 -7.81
CA ALA A 86 -32.34 -15.22 -8.47
C ALA A 86 -33.32 -14.05 -8.37
N GLY A 87 -33.07 -13.16 -7.41
CA GLY A 87 -33.63 -11.81 -7.33
C GLY A 87 -32.75 -10.89 -8.16
N ARG A 88 -33.09 -10.78 -9.44
CA ARG A 88 -32.42 -9.95 -10.43
C ARG A 88 -32.76 -8.46 -10.17
N ASP A 89 -31.74 -7.62 -10.27
CA ASP A 89 -31.75 -6.13 -10.31
C ASP A 89 -31.35 -5.36 -9.02
N GLY A 90 -30.71 -6.00 -8.03
CA GLY A 90 -30.08 -5.30 -6.89
C GLY A 90 -28.73 -5.86 -6.40
N ASP A 91 -28.33 -7.05 -6.87
CA ASP A 91 -27.23 -7.85 -6.30
C ASP A 91 -25.84 -7.45 -6.85
N GLU A 92 -25.77 -7.02 -8.12
CA GLU A 92 -24.50 -6.72 -8.78
C GLU A 92 -23.78 -5.51 -8.16
N GLY A 93 -24.53 -4.51 -7.68
CA GLY A 93 -23.95 -3.32 -7.04
C GLY A 93 -23.40 -3.61 -5.66
N GLU A 94 -24.12 -4.43 -4.88
CA GLU A 94 -23.68 -4.90 -3.57
C GLU A 94 -22.46 -5.84 -3.71
N GLU A 95 -22.43 -6.72 -4.72
CA GLU A 95 -21.28 -7.56 -5.02
C GLU A 95 -20.04 -6.73 -5.39
N VAL A 96 -20.19 -5.72 -6.25
CA VAL A 96 -19.10 -4.81 -6.62
C VAL A 96 -18.63 -4.01 -5.40
N GLU A 97 -19.54 -3.49 -4.58
CA GLU A 97 -19.21 -2.78 -3.34
C GLU A 97 -18.34 -3.66 -2.42
N VAL A 98 -18.75 -4.93 -2.21
CA VAL A 98 -18.01 -5.89 -1.39
C VAL A 98 -16.60 -6.13 -1.93
N VAL A 99 -16.42 -6.28 -3.24
CA VAL A 99 -15.10 -6.48 -3.85
C VAL A 99 -14.22 -5.24 -3.68
N VAL A 100 -14.75 -4.05 -3.94
CA VAL A 100 -14.01 -2.78 -3.81
C VAL A 100 -13.63 -2.54 -2.35
N ALA A 101 -14.57 -2.71 -1.42
CA ALA A 101 -14.33 -2.56 0.01
C ALA A 101 -13.30 -3.58 0.52
N ALA A 102 -13.36 -4.83 0.06
CA ALA A 102 -12.37 -5.85 0.41
C ALA A 102 -10.97 -5.48 -0.10
N ALA A 103 -10.86 -4.97 -1.34
CA ALA A 103 -9.60 -4.51 -1.90
C ALA A 103 -9.02 -3.33 -1.10
N LEU A 104 -9.82 -2.32 -0.80
CA LEU A 104 -9.43 -1.19 0.05
C LEU A 104 -8.96 -1.66 1.43
N LYS A 105 -9.69 -2.59 2.05
CA LYS A 105 -9.34 -3.13 3.36
C LYS A 105 -7.99 -3.86 3.35
N VAL A 106 -7.74 -4.68 2.33
CA VAL A 106 -6.44 -5.37 2.16
C VAL A 106 -5.33 -4.33 2.01
N LEU A 107 -5.47 -3.36 1.11
CA LEU A 107 -4.46 -2.33 0.89
C LEU A 107 -4.20 -1.51 2.15
N CYS A 108 -5.25 -1.07 2.86
CA CYS A 108 -5.11 -0.31 4.10
C CYS A 108 -4.41 -1.12 5.20
N SER A 109 -4.68 -2.43 5.28
CA SER A 109 -4.05 -3.31 6.27
C SER A 109 -2.55 -3.46 6.00
N GLU A 110 -2.17 -3.67 4.73
CA GLU A 110 -0.76 -3.76 4.33
C GLU A 110 -0.04 -2.42 4.51
N LEU A 111 -0.69 -1.31 4.13
CA LEU A 111 -0.14 0.04 4.33
C LEU A 111 0.08 0.34 5.83
N LEU A 112 -0.88 -0.02 6.68
CA LEU A 112 -0.74 0.11 8.12
C LEU A 112 0.41 -0.75 8.64
N ALA A 113 0.52 -2.01 8.20
CA ALA A 113 1.62 -2.89 8.60
C ALA A 113 2.99 -2.29 8.22
N GLU A 114 3.12 -1.67 7.04
CA GLU A 114 4.33 -0.94 6.64
C GLU A 114 4.61 0.28 7.51
N LEU A 115 3.58 1.04 7.91
CA LEU A 115 3.69 2.18 8.83
C LEU A 115 4.08 1.76 10.25
N GLU A 116 3.72 0.56 10.67
CA GLU A 116 4.03 0.02 11.99
C GLU A 116 5.43 -0.58 12.09
N LYS A 117 6.12 -0.83 10.97
CA LYS A 117 7.52 -1.30 10.97
C LYS A 117 8.41 -0.31 11.70
N PRO A 118 9.17 -0.74 12.73
CA PRO A 118 9.98 0.17 13.53
C PRO A 118 10.98 0.92 12.65
N PHE A 119 10.83 2.24 12.60
CA PHE A 119 11.80 3.09 11.91
C PHE A 119 13.07 3.19 12.75
N ILE A 120 14.05 2.36 12.44
CA ILE A 120 15.41 2.51 12.96
C ILE A 120 16.04 3.63 12.16
N ALA A 121 16.02 4.86 12.69
CA ALA A 121 16.73 5.97 12.08
C ALA A 121 18.23 5.59 11.99
N PRO A 122 18.86 5.65 10.81
CA PRO A 122 20.30 5.46 10.72
C PRO A 122 21.02 6.50 11.58
N PRO A 123 22.19 6.16 12.14
CA PRO A 123 23.08 7.17 12.69
C PRO A 123 23.37 8.19 11.58
N VAL A 124 23.15 9.47 11.89
CA VAL A 124 23.36 10.61 11.00
C VAL A 124 24.66 10.41 10.19
N PRO A 125 24.58 10.31 8.85
CA PRO A 125 25.79 10.27 8.06
C PRO A 125 26.52 11.59 8.27
N ILE A 126 27.74 11.53 8.80
CA ILE A 126 28.68 12.65 8.70
C ILE A 126 28.95 12.80 7.20
N ILE A 127 28.23 13.71 6.56
CA ILE A 127 28.41 14.05 5.16
C ILE A 127 29.82 14.63 5.03
N LEU A 128 30.77 13.79 4.60
CA LEU A 128 31.96 14.29 3.93
C LEU A 128 31.49 14.77 2.57
N GLU A 129 31.36 16.09 2.43
CA GLU A 129 31.17 16.77 1.14
C GLU A 129 32.34 16.40 0.22
N THR A 130 32.23 15.29 -0.51
CA THR A 130 33.06 15.04 -1.68
C THR A 130 32.39 15.66 -2.88
N ASP A 131 32.86 16.86 -3.16
CA ASP A 131 32.51 17.79 -4.23
C ASP A 131 32.91 17.24 -5.62
N GLN A 132 32.38 16.07 -6.00
CA GLN A 132 32.60 15.49 -7.34
C GLN A 132 31.28 15.31 -8.08
N ALA A 133 30.74 16.44 -8.52
CA ALA A 133 30.04 16.52 -9.77
C ALA A 133 30.97 16.07 -10.91
N GLN A 134 30.78 14.86 -11.45
CA GLN A 134 31.08 14.45 -12.83
C GLN A 134 30.91 12.91 -13.01
N ASN A 135 29.69 12.40 -13.21
CA ASN A 135 29.32 11.28 -14.13
C ASN A 135 27.84 10.86 -13.95
N PRO A 136 27.23 10.13 -14.93
CA PRO A 136 25.82 10.23 -15.29
C PRO A 136 24.93 9.80 -14.13
N GLU A 137 23.72 10.35 -14.03
CA GLU A 137 22.69 9.96 -13.04
C GLU A 137 22.92 8.58 -12.43
N ASP A 138 23.31 8.57 -11.15
CA ASP A 138 23.63 7.37 -10.38
C ASP A 138 22.56 6.30 -10.68
N LEU A 139 22.99 5.15 -11.23
CA LEU A 139 22.09 4.07 -11.65
C LEU A 139 21.14 3.68 -10.51
N ARG A 140 21.61 3.81 -9.27
CA ARG A 140 20.83 3.69 -8.03
C ARG A 140 19.67 4.69 -7.99
N CYS A 141 19.93 5.98 -8.14
CA CYS A 141 18.89 6.99 -8.14
C CYS A 141 17.91 6.83 -9.30
N ARG A 142 18.37 6.39 -10.47
CA ARG A 142 17.46 6.06 -11.57
C ARG A 142 16.50 4.92 -11.22
N VAL A 143 16.99 3.86 -10.57
CA VAL A 143 16.16 2.72 -10.14
C VAL A 143 15.19 3.14 -9.03
N ILE A 144 15.65 3.89 -8.02
CA ILE A 144 14.82 4.37 -6.91
C ILE A 144 13.70 5.28 -7.44
N ARG A 145 14.02 6.29 -8.26
CA ARG A 145 13.03 7.21 -8.84
C ARG A 145 12.02 6.47 -9.71
N ARG A 146 12.48 5.55 -10.54
CA ARG A 146 11.58 4.71 -11.37
C ARG A 146 10.64 3.87 -10.51
N GLY A 147 11.15 3.27 -9.43
CA GLY A 147 10.32 2.50 -8.50
C GLY A 147 9.22 3.35 -7.86
N TYR A 148 9.60 4.54 -7.38
CA TYR A 148 8.66 5.50 -6.80
C TYR A 148 7.58 5.96 -7.79
N HIS A 149 7.97 6.37 -9.00
CA HIS A 149 7.00 6.82 -10.01
C HIS A 149 6.08 5.69 -10.46
N LYS A 150 6.59 4.46 -10.57
CA LYS A 150 5.75 3.30 -10.87
C LYS A 150 4.74 3.03 -9.77
N PHE A 151 5.15 3.15 -8.50
CA PHE A 151 4.25 3.04 -7.37
C PHE A 151 3.13 4.09 -7.40
N LEU A 152 3.47 5.35 -7.67
CA LEU A 152 2.47 6.42 -7.83
C LEU A 152 1.53 6.13 -9.00
N GLU A 153 2.05 5.67 -10.13
CA GLU A 153 1.25 5.30 -11.29
C GLU A 153 0.25 4.17 -10.94
N SER A 154 0.70 3.12 -10.27
CA SER A 154 -0.18 2.02 -9.82
C SER A 154 -1.20 2.50 -8.78
N THR A 155 -0.81 3.41 -7.88
CA THR A 155 -1.72 4.05 -6.91
C THR A 155 -2.85 4.79 -7.64
N VAL A 156 -2.51 5.67 -8.57
CA VAL A 156 -3.49 6.46 -9.33
C VAL A 156 -4.41 5.55 -10.14
N LYS A 157 -3.87 4.51 -10.79
CA LYS A 157 -4.69 3.53 -11.54
C LYS A 157 -5.66 2.77 -10.64
N PHE A 158 -5.23 2.40 -9.43
CA PHE A 158 -6.09 1.75 -8.46
C PHE A 158 -7.23 2.69 -8.01
N LEU A 159 -6.92 3.95 -7.67
CA LEU A 159 -7.92 4.95 -7.29
C LEU A 159 -8.89 5.26 -8.42
N HIS A 160 -8.39 5.31 -9.66
CA HIS A 160 -9.22 5.51 -10.84
C HIS A 160 -10.27 4.40 -11.01
N GLU A 161 -9.91 3.12 -10.80
CA GLU A 161 -10.92 2.05 -10.85
C GLU A 161 -11.99 2.21 -9.78
N ILE A 162 -11.62 2.64 -8.57
CA ILE A 162 -12.60 2.93 -7.50
C ILE A 162 -13.52 4.07 -7.94
N GLN A 163 -12.96 5.14 -8.48
CA GLN A 163 -13.72 6.28 -8.98
C GLN A 163 -14.71 5.88 -10.08
N GLU A 164 -14.28 5.07 -11.04
CA GLU A 164 -15.18 4.56 -12.09
C GLU A 164 -16.35 3.76 -11.50
N ARG A 165 -16.09 2.92 -10.48
CA ARG A 165 -17.16 2.17 -9.79
C ARG A 165 -18.06 3.12 -9.01
N GLN A 166 -17.50 4.13 -8.36
CA GLN A 166 -18.26 5.14 -7.64
C GLN A 166 -19.18 5.93 -8.58
N MET A 167 -18.69 6.36 -9.74
CA MET A 167 -19.51 7.04 -10.75
C MET A 167 -20.62 6.15 -11.31
N GLN A 168 -20.34 4.86 -11.50
CA GLN A 168 -21.28 3.89 -12.07
C GLN A 168 -22.38 3.47 -11.08
N TRP A 169 -21.99 3.11 -9.85
CA TRP A 169 -22.87 2.50 -8.84
C TRP A 169 -23.35 3.47 -7.77
N ARG A 170 -22.69 4.64 -7.62
CA ARG A 170 -23.04 5.71 -6.68
C ARG A 170 -23.20 5.22 -5.24
N PHE A 171 -22.14 4.63 -4.70
CA PHE A 171 -22.10 4.26 -3.29
C PHE A 171 -22.26 5.53 -2.44
N ASP A 172 -22.98 5.44 -1.32
CA ASP A 172 -23.24 6.56 -0.42
C ASP A 172 -22.20 6.66 0.71
N HIS A 173 -22.36 7.65 1.59
CA HIS A 173 -21.51 7.84 2.76
C HIS A 173 -21.63 6.72 3.82
N GLU A 174 -22.63 5.85 3.72
CA GLU A 174 -22.80 4.69 4.61
C GLU A 174 -22.13 3.43 4.04
N SER A 175 -21.64 3.50 2.79
CA SER A 175 -20.98 2.40 2.10
C SER A 175 -19.63 2.02 2.71
N ALA A 176 -19.30 0.73 2.60
CA ALA A 176 -17.99 0.23 3.04
C ALA A 176 -16.84 0.77 2.15
N VAL A 177 -17.16 1.22 0.94
CA VAL A 177 -16.21 1.86 0.02
C VAL A 177 -15.84 3.25 0.51
N PHE A 178 -16.82 4.07 0.93
CA PHE A 178 -16.55 5.39 1.52
C PHE A 178 -15.64 5.28 2.73
N ASP A 179 -15.95 4.37 3.66
CA ASP A 179 -15.13 4.09 4.84
C ASP A 179 -13.71 3.66 4.45
N GLY A 180 -13.57 2.79 3.45
CA GLY A 180 -12.29 2.31 2.96
C GLY A 180 -11.42 3.42 2.33
N VAL A 181 -12.01 4.29 1.51
CA VAL A 181 -11.32 5.45 0.92
C VAL A 181 -10.92 6.44 2.01
N GLY A 182 -11.81 6.71 2.97
CA GLY A 182 -11.54 7.59 4.11
C GLY A 182 -10.40 7.05 4.98
N TRP A 183 -10.36 5.73 5.18
CA TRP A 183 -9.26 5.08 5.88
C TRP A 183 -7.93 5.21 5.13
N LEU A 184 -7.93 4.97 3.81
CA LEU A 184 -6.74 5.10 2.98
C LEU A 184 -6.21 6.54 3.01
N GLN A 185 -7.08 7.53 2.90
CA GLN A 185 -6.77 8.95 3.04
C GLN A 185 -6.14 9.24 4.41
N GLY A 186 -6.74 8.70 5.48
CA GLY A 186 -6.24 8.83 6.84
C GLY A 186 -4.84 8.26 7.02
N LEU A 187 -4.55 7.06 6.50
CA LEU A 187 -3.21 6.48 6.55
C LEU A 187 -2.19 7.28 5.74
N TRP A 188 -2.63 7.83 4.60
CA TRP A 188 -1.76 8.55 3.69
C TRP A 188 -1.33 9.92 4.24
N ALA A 189 -2.28 10.66 4.82
CA ALA A 189 -2.11 12.05 5.22
C ALA A 189 -2.01 12.27 6.74
N SER A 190 -2.56 11.37 7.57
CA SER A 190 -2.68 11.57 9.02
C SER A 190 -1.74 10.70 9.83
N ARG A 191 -1.21 11.30 10.90
CA ARG A 191 -0.42 10.63 11.93
C ARG A 191 -1.27 9.79 12.89
N ARG A 192 -2.55 10.14 13.05
CA ARG A 192 -3.38 9.62 14.16
C ARG A 192 -3.80 8.15 14.01
N MET A 193 -3.64 7.59 12.81
CA MET A 193 -4.18 6.27 12.47
C MET A 193 -3.18 5.11 12.69
N ASN A 194 -1.95 5.40 13.11
CA ASN A 194 -0.96 4.35 13.44
C ASN A 194 -0.19 4.65 14.73
N ILE A 195 0.36 3.60 15.34
CA ILE A 195 1.08 3.63 16.62
C ILE A 195 2.39 4.42 16.59
N GLN A 196 2.92 4.74 15.42
CA GLN A 196 4.15 5.51 15.27
C GLN A 196 3.91 7.01 15.07
N GLU A 197 2.65 7.45 15.02
CA GLU A 197 2.26 8.83 14.75
C GLU A 197 2.87 9.39 13.45
N ARG A 198 2.92 8.62 12.37
CA ARG A 198 3.54 9.02 11.09
C ARG A 198 2.59 8.82 9.92
N SER A 199 2.41 9.82 9.07
CA SER A 199 1.69 9.57 7.81
C SER A 199 2.56 8.81 6.79
N PHE A 200 1.93 8.16 5.81
CA PHE A 200 2.68 7.51 4.74
C PHE A 200 3.58 8.50 3.98
N ILE A 201 3.11 9.72 3.72
CA ILE A 201 3.93 10.79 3.11
C ILE A 201 5.20 11.04 3.94
N GLU A 202 5.07 11.14 5.26
CA GLU A 202 6.20 11.40 6.15
C GLU A 202 7.20 10.25 6.17
N GLN A 203 6.69 9.01 6.18
CA GLN A 203 7.52 7.82 6.07
C GLN A 203 8.30 7.83 4.76
N GLN A 204 7.65 8.09 3.62
CA GLN A 204 8.31 8.19 2.32
C GLN A 204 9.32 9.34 2.27
N MET A 205 9.01 10.50 2.84
CA MET A 205 9.93 11.64 2.89
C MET A 205 11.22 11.34 3.68
N MET A 206 11.10 10.63 4.80
CA MET A 206 12.26 10.19 5.58
C MET A 206 13.06 9.14 4.81
N LEU A 207 12.38 8.08 4.33
CA LEU A 207 13.00 6.98 3.60
C LEU A 207 13.75 7.44 2.35
N TYR A 208 13.20 8.39 1.60
CA TYR A 208 13.85 8.94 0.41
C TYR A 208 14.81 10.08 0.70
N GLY A 209 14.63 10.80 1.81
CA GLY A 209 15.54 11.88 2.23
C GLY A 209 16.98 11.39 2.36
N ASP A 210 17.16 10.21 2.96
CA ASP A 210 18.50 9.62 3.18
C ASP A 210 19.15 9.09 1.89
N THR A 211 18.37 8.88 0.82
CA THR A 211 18.92 8.44 -0.47
C THR A 211 19.60 9.56 -1.25
N GLY A 212 19.24 10.83 -1.00
CA GLY A 212 19.65 11.99 -1.81
C GLY A 212 19.13 11.99 -3.25
N CYS A 213 18.38 10.96 -3.67
CA CYS A 213 17.97 10.77 -5.07
C CYS A 213 16.83 11.69 -5.53
N PHE A 214 16.13 12.32 -4.61
CA PHE A 214 15.03 13.26 -4.87
C PHE A 214 15.41 14.71 -4.52
N GLY A 215 16.70 15.01 -4.41
CA GLY A 215 17.19 16.34 -4.01
C GLY A 215 16.65 16.72 -2.63
N LYS A 216 16.07 17.93 -2.49
CA LYS A 216 15.51 18.45 -1.23
C LYS A 216 14.12 17.84 -0.86
N SER A 217 13.82 16.62 -1.31
CA SER A 217 12.57 15.88 -1.02
C SER A 217 11.25 16.53 -1.45
N GLN A 218 11.29 17.66 -2.18
CA GLN A 218 10.08 18.37 -2.64
C GLN A 218 9.24 17.54 -3.61
N GLU A 219 9.87 16.69 -4.43
CA GLU A 219 9.17 15.83 -5.39
C GLU A 219 8.30 14.79 -4.68
N VAL A 220 8.84 14.12 -3.65
CA VAL A 220 8.13 13.10 -2.88
C VAL A 220 6.95 13.70 -2.13
N LEU A 221 7.16 14.87 -1.50
CA LEU A 221 6.09 15.58 -0.81
C LEU A 221 4.99 16.01 -1.79
N ARG A 222 5.36 16.65 -2.90
CA ARG A 222 4.41 17.13 -3.91
C ARG A 222 3.54 15.98 -4.43
N SER A 223 4.16 14.89 -4.86
CA SER A 223 3.41 13.75 -5.38
C SER A 223 2.60 13.01 -4.31
N GLY A 224 3.07 13.02 -3.06
CA GLY A 224 2.28 12.56 -1.91
C GLY A 224 1.01 13.39 -1.72
N VAL A 225 1.12 14.72 -1.79
CA VAL A 225 -0.02 15.65 -1.68
C VAL A 225 -1.00 15.47 -2.83
N GLU A 226 -0.52 15.27 -4.07
CA GLU A 226 -1.38 15.03 -5.24
C GLU A 226 -2.27 13.78 -5.06
N VAL A 227 -1.75 12.71 -4.44
CA VAL A 227 -2.56 11.52 -4.12
C VAL A 227 -3.62 11.83 -3.05
N VAL A 228 -3.28 12.66 -2.05
CA VAL A 228 -4.24 13.07 -1.01
C VAL A 228 -5.34 13.96 -1.59
N GLU A 229 -4.98 14.87 -2.50
CA GLU A 229 -5.96 15.70 -3.22
C GLU A 229 -6.92 14.81 -4.01
N TYR A 230 -6.40 13.83 -4.77
CA TYR A 230 -7.25 12.83 -5.45
C TYR A 230 -8.20 12.15 -4.47
N LEU A 231 -7.69 11.62 -3.34
CA LEU A 231 -8.51 10.91 -2.36
C LEU A 231 -9.61 11.80 -1.77
N ASN A 232 -9.31 13.08 -1.51
CA ASN A 232 -10.32 14.02 -1.03
C ASN A 232 -11.38 14.30 -2.11
N ASP A 233 -10.96 14.52 -3.36
CA ASP A 233 -11.88 14.73 -4.48
C ASP A 233 -12.81 13.52 -4.66
N LEU A 234 -12.25 12.30 -4.54
CA LEU A 234 -13.02 11.06 -4.60
C LEU A 234 -14.02 10.95 -3.44
N LEU A 235 -13.64 11.32 -2.21
CA LEU A 235 -14.55 11.32 -1.07
C LEU A 235 -15.71 12.31 -1.25
N ASP A 236 -15.46 13.45 -1.88
CA ASP A 236 -16.47 14.47 -2.17
C ASP A 236 -17.48 14.02 -3.26
N GLU A 237 -17.20 12.95 -4.01
CA GLU A 237 -18.12 12.38 -5.01
C GLU A 237 -19.21 11.46 -4.41
N PHE A 238 -19.12 11.11 -3.13
CA PHE A 238 -20.14 10.29 -2.46
C PHE A 238 -21.38 11.14 -2.11
N PRO A 239 -22.62 10.71 -2.44
CA PRO A 239 -23.86 11.43 -2.20
C PRO A 239 -24.41 11.30 -0.77
#